data_AF-A0A2E3CT77-F1
#
_entry.id   AF-A0A2E3CT77-F1
#
_cell.length_a   1.000
_cell.length_b   1.000
_cell.length_c   1.000
_cell.angle_alpha   90.00
_cell.angle_beta   90.00
_cell.angle_gamma   90.00
#
_symmetry.space_group_name_H-M   'P 1'
#
loop_
_entity.id
_entity.type
_entity.pdbx_description
1 polymer ?
#
loop_
_entity_poly.entity_id
_entity_poly.type
_entity_poly.pdbx_seq_one_letter_code
_entity_poly.pdbx_strand_id
1 'polypeptide(L)'
;MVAGGFSTVAQAACDCGSTDESKPCTGNSINVSVNDSRTVSFNWSFNSGGSNAICGQFANGDYWIAPASGKSSVTVSALTANGSGPVALDVNPQLEAMGLLDNSDTYGNYVASENILGDLPETFSKAVSLVAATERNESAHGECGTKQIVGNCADVYNVVTVLTAPPKNNGAYTLRPNIDDDVKDLITFDDIDFSRLPSKSYLQGTDAKGLEAIRQRWSHSTEVLSVRGFDGSLYSEGGRAFRASLLVPDYAGGVAKVWHDDLMKLFSSDNTLEEKKPALAAMLVYGKDLFHAMYDGSTRTRNWGAGAGQALGKFPTAVFFAAMAKDDFYAQTLSKTSTTLLGYDDLRGPHELEQVNIGKNGPIWGDYPDDMTQLDVGAYWASLLQSQCFDGAPGSCNVSIGKKTSRDPYGYIDGPPNKPGTSYMSVSLGPMRSLVASMFLMPKMCDIVNYQPLVEYIDRVHKDGIKAGDDPCAPPDPRESVSGCDAYRGGDGCRYYGITWGPDPSNPGMCITNGAGQNGRFPDRDGDLLNPGYPSSQVENNWERIRGSQPTCLSANLPMPPNSISVQQTN
;
A
#
# COMPACT_ATOMS: atom_id res chain seq x y z
N MET A 1 50.26 -48.07 7.08
CA MET A 1 49.31 -47.19 6.35
C MET A 1 48.38 -46.58 7.36
N VAL A 2 48.50 -45.29 7.58
CA VAL A 2 47.74 -44.52 8.59
C VAL A 2 46.36 -44.23 8.02
N ALA A 3 45.31 -44.62 8.75
CA ALA A 3 43.93 -44.26 8.44
C ALA A 3 43.76 -42.75 8.71
N GLY A 4 43.71 -41.96 7.64
CA GLY A 4 43.34 -40.56 7.69
C GLY A 4 41.83 -40.44 7.90
N GLY A 5 41.42 -40.05 9.10
CA GLY A 5 40.06 -39.61 9.36
C GLY A 5 39.79 -38.31 8.62
N PHE A 6 38.83 -38.33 7.70
CA PHE A 6 38.23 -37.11 7.19
C PHE A 6 37.34 -36.54 8.30
N SER A 7 37.89 -35.61 9.07
CA SER A 7 37.09 -34.67 9.86
C SER A 7 36.45 -33.69 8.88
N THR A 8 35.23 -33.97 8.45
CA THR A 8 34.34 -32.94 7.89
C THR A 8 34.02 -31.96 9.01
N VAL A 9 34.78 -30.87 9.10
CA VAL A 9 34.39 -29.71 9.89
C VAL A 9 33.09 -29.21 9.28
N ALA A 10 31.97 -29.53 9.92
CA ALA A 10 30.66 -29.07 9.52
C ALA A 10 30.67 -27.54 9.48
N GLN A 11 30.39 -26.98 8.30
CA GLN A 11 30.18 -25.55 8.15
C GLN A 11 28.85 -25.23 8.83
N ALA A 12 28.92 -24.98 10.14
CA ALA A 12 27.83 -24.45 10.94
C ALA A 12 27.56 -23.03 10.40
N ALA A 13 26.58 -22.93 9.50
CA ALA A 13 26.08 -21.69 8.92
C ALA A 13 24.61 -21.52 9.31
N CYS A 14 24.09 -20.30 9.19
CA CYS A 14 22.71 -19.98 9.54
C CYS A 14 21.66 -20.64 8.61
N ASP A 15 22.10 -21.22 7.50
CA ASP A 15 21.27 -21.92 6.50
C ASP A 15 21.22 -23.44 6.68
N CYS A 16 21.54 -23.96 7.88
CA CYS A 16 21.58 -25.40 8.09
C CYS A 16 20.19 -26.07 8.03
N GLY A 17 19.11 -25.30 7.96
CA GLY A 17 17.73 -25.77 7.81
C GLY A 17 17.16 -26.51 9.03
N SER A 18 17.80 -26.40 10.20
CA SER A 18 17.35 -27.11 11.39
C SER A 18 16.03 -26.56 11.91
N THR A 19 15.03 -27.43 12.04
CA THR A 19 13.77 -27.16 12.76
C THR A 19 13.74 -27.76 14.17
N ASP A 20 14.81 -28.47 14.56
CA ASP A 20 14.98 -29.08 15.88
C ASP A 20 15.52 -28.03 16.86
N GLU A 21 14.67 -27.57 17.77
CA GLU A 21 15.02 -26.56 18.80
C GLU A 21 16.20 -27.00 19.70
N SER A 22 16.46 -28.30 19.81
CA SER A 22 17.61 -28.83 20.55
C SER A 22 18.93 -28.76 19.77
N LYS A 23 18.87 -28.51 18.45
CA LYS A 23 20.01 -28.46 17.54
C LYS A 23 19.87 -27.28 16.56
N PRO A 24 19.78 -26.04 17.05
CA PRO A 24 19.61 -24.91 16.15
C PRO A 24 20.87 -24.67 15.32
N CYS A 25 20.75 -23.98 14.20
CA CYS A 25 21.92 -23.58 13.44
C CYS A 25 22.74 -22.57 14.26
N THR A 26 24.05 -22.60 14.09
CA THR A 26 24.96 -21.62 14.71
C THR A 26 25.89 -21.06 13.67
N GLY A 27 26.21 -19.77 13.74
CA GLY A 27 27.10 -19.11 12.79
C GLY A 27 27.57 -17.76 13.31
N ASN A 28 28.40 -17.09 12.52
CA ASN A 28 28.91 -15.74 12.80
C ASN A 28 28.75 -14.79 11.60
N SER A 29 28.10 -15.25 10.54
CA SER A 29 27.80 -14.46 9.35
C SER A 29 26.55 -14.96 8.64
N ILE A 30 25.92 -14.05 7.89
CA ILE A 30 24.81 -14.30 6.97
C ILE A 30 25.14 -13.60 5.65
N ASN A 31 24.93 -14.28 4.54
CA ASN A 31 24.96 -13.68 3.20
C ASN A 31 23.57 -13.81 2.60
N VAL A 32 22.95 -12.67 2.27
CA VAL A 32 21.67 -12.62 1.58
C VAL A 32 21.90 -12.10 0.18
N SER A 33 21.38 -12.78 -0.84
CA SER A 33 21.41 -12.29 -2.22
C SER A 33 19.99 -12.16 -2.76
N VAL A 34 19.64 -10.94 -3.15
CA VAL A 34 18.37 -10.60 -3.76
C VAL A 34 18.57 -10.52 -5.26
N ASN A 35 17.78 -11.30 -6.01
CA ASN A 35 17.96 -11.47 -7.45
C ASN A 35 16.70 -11.06 -8.21
N ASP A 36 16.85 -10.13 -9.14
CA ASP A 36 15.87 -9.82 -10.18
C ASP A 36 16.61 -9.54 -11.50
N SER A 37 16.50 -8.33 -12.07
CA SER A 37 17.30 -7.89 -13.21
C SER A 37 18.81 -7.85 -12.93
N ARG A 38 19.18 -7.80 -11.65
CA ARG A 38 20.55 -7.96 -11.13
C ARG A 38 20.55 -8.52 -9.71
N THR A 39 21.74 -8.84 -9.23
CA THR A 39 21.96 -9.32 -7.86
C THR A 39 22.46 -8.19 -6.96
N VAL A 40 21.78 -8.00 -5.83
CA VAL A 40 22.29 -7.20 -4.70
C VAL A 40 22.51 -8.15 -3.52
N SER A 41 23.66 -8.06 -2.86
CA SER A 41 23.97 -8.93 -1.73
C SER A 41 24.26 -8.14 -0.47
N PHE A 42 23.72 -8.60 0.66
CA PHE A 42 24.01 -8.09 2.01
C PHE A 42 24.84 -9.13 2.77
N ASN A 43 25.93 -8.69 3.40
CA ASN A 43 26.81 -9.52 4.20
C ASN A 43 26.80 -9.02 5.65
N TRP A 44 26.25 -9.82 6.54
CA TRP A 44 26.21 -9.54 7.97
C TRP A 44 27.31 -10.33 8.68
N SER A 45 27.98 -9.69 9.63
CA SER A 45 28.91 -10.34 10.56
C SER A 45 28.46 -10.07 11.98
N PHE A 46 28.46 -11.11 12.82
CA PHE A 46 28.02 -11.02 14.21
C PHE A 46 28.68 -12.10 15.07
N ASN A 47 28.62 -11.94 16.39
CA ASN A 47 29.06 -12.96 17.34
C ASN A 47 28.26 -12.87 18.64
N SER A 48 28.31 -13.93 19.44
CA SER A 48 27.67 -14.01 20.75
C SER A 48 28.75 -14.13 21.83
N GLY A 49 29.31 -13.00 22.27
CA GLY A 49 30.37 -12.96 23.28
C GLY A 49 31.63 -13.72 22.85
N GLY A 50 32.05 -13.52 21.58
CA GLY A 50 33.23 -14.13 20.96
C GLY A 50 33.02 -15.54 20.40
N SER A 51 31.80 -16.08 20.45
CA SER A 51 31.43 -17.39 19.88
C SER A 51 30.39 -17.25 18.77
N ASN A 52 30.13 -18.33 18.02
CA ASN A 52 29.01 -18.38 17.08
C ASN A 52 27.70 -18.08 17.82
N ALA A 53 26.85 -17.24 17.24
CA ALA A 53 25.48 -17.04 17.70
C ALA A 53 24.59 -18.17 17.20
N ILE A 54 23.42 -18.33 17.81
CA ILE A 54 22.35 -19.16 17.25
C ILE A 54 21.67 -18.35 16.15
N CYS A 55 21.32 -18.96 15.03
CA CYS A 55 20.69 -18.26 13.93
C CYS A 55 19.83 -19.20 13.07
N GLY A 56 19.02 -18.60 12.19
CA GLY A 56 18.19 -19.32 11.25
C GLY A 56 17.37 -18.36 10.39
N GLN A 57 16.34 -18.89 9.74
CA GLN A 57 15.40 -18.11 8.93
C GLN A 57 14.00 -18.21 9.50
N PHE A 58 13.24 -17.12 9.35
CA PHE A 58 11.79 -17.11 9.49
C PHE A 58 11.11 -17.78 8.28
N ALA A 59 9.81 -18.02 8.39
CA ALA A 59 9.01 -18.65 7.33
C ALA A 59 9.03 -17.86 6.00
N ASN A 60 9.24 -16.54 6.03
CA ASN A 60 9.38 -15.70 4.85
C ASN A 60 10.82 -15.65 4.28
N GLY A 61 11.77 -16.33 4.93
CA GLY A 61 13.19 -16.40 4.53
C GLY A 61 14.08 -15.28 5.03
N ASP A 62 13.53 -14.30 5.76
CA ASP A 62 14.37 -13.33 6.50
C ASP A 62 15.10 -14.01 7.64
N TYR A 63 16.27 -13.49 8.01
CA TYR A 63 17.10 -14.12 9.02
C TYR A 63 16.80 -13.62 10.43
N TRP A 64 17.05 -14.50 11.39
CA TRP A 64 17.13 -14.15 12.81
C TRP A 64 18.45 -14.61 13.43
N ILE A 65 18.88 -13.90 14.46
CA ILE A 65 20.06 -14.20 15.28
C ILE A 65 19.68 -14.13 16.76
N ALA A 66 20.23 -15.03 17.58
CA ALA A 66 19.98 -15.09 19.01
C ALA A 66 21.28 -15.45 19.77
N PRO A 67 21.40 -15.08 21.06
CA PRO A 67 22.57 -15.41 21.86
C PRO A 67 22.83 -16.92 21.89
N ALA A 68 24.11 -17.30 21.90
CA ALA A 68 24.55 -18.66 22.18
C ALA A 68 24.11 -19.11 23.58
N SER A 69 24.03 -20.43 23.79
CA SER A 69 23.70 -20.98 25.10
C SER A 69 24.61 -20.43 26.20
N GLY A 70 24.02 -19.89 27.26
CA GLY A 70 24.73 -19.24 28.37
C GLY A 70 25.20 -17.80 28.11
N LYS A 71 24.80 -17.19 26.97
CA LYS A 71 25.01 -15.78 26.67
C LYS A 71 23.68 -15.02 26.71
N SER A 72 23.75 -13.69 26.80
CA SER A 72 22.57 -12.82 26.93
C SER A 72 22.47 -11.73 25.86
N SER A 73 23.40 -11.70 24.91
CA SER A 73 23.44 -10.67 23.86
C SER A 73 24.14 -11.16 22.60
N VAL A 74 23.89 -10.45 21.51
CA VAL A 74 24.57 -10.61 20.21
C VAL A 74 25.23 -9.29 19.87
N THR A 75 26.47 -9.34 19.40
CA THR A 75 27.19 -8.19 18.84
C THR A 75 27.20 -8.30 17.33
N VAL A 76 26.55 -7.35 16.64
CA VAL A 76 26.65 -7.20 15.19
C VAL A 76 27.88 -6.36 14.92
N SER A 77 28.82 -6.90 14.15
CA SER A 77 30.15 -6.30 13.98
C SER A 77 30.31 -5.58 12.65
N ALA A 78 29.58 -5.98 11.62
CA ALA A 78 29.65 -5.34 10.30
C ALA A 78 28.43 -5.68 9.45
N LEU A 79 28.10 -4.74 8.56
CA LEU A 79 27.22 -4.91 7.42
C LEU A 79 27.93 -4.36 6.18
N THR A 80 27.97 -5.13 5.10
CA THR A 80 28.37 -4.62 3.77
C THR A 80 27.35 -5.03 2.72
N ALA A 81 27.18 -4.20 1.69
CA ALA A 81 26.35 -4.51 0.55
C ALA A 81 27.12 -4.37 -0.77
N ASN A 82 26.79 -5.21 -1.75
CA ASN A 82 27.36 -5.18 -3.09
C ASN A 82 26.26 -5.19 -4.15
N GLY A 83 26.56 -4.66 -5.34
CA GLY A 83 25.66 -4.69 -6.49
C GLY A 83 24.65 -3.54 -6.55
N SER A 84 24.80 -2.53 -5.68
CA SER A 84 24.00 -1.30 -5.65
C SER A 84 24.83 -0.08 -5.19
N GLY A 85 24.19 1.00 -4.76
CA GLY A 85 24.81 2.20 -4.17
C GLY A 85 25.13 2.06 -2.67
N PRO A 86 25.31 3.19 -1.96
CA PRO A 86 25.55 3.21 -0.51
C PRO A 86 24.53 2.39 0.29
N VAL A 87 24.95 1.89 1.45
CA VAL A 87 24.09 1.12 2.37
C VAL A 87 23.84 1.92 3.64
N ALA A 88 22.62 1.84 4.16
CA ALA A 88 22.24 2.38 5.46
C ALA A 88 21.60 1.28 6.33
N LEU A 89 21.60 1.51 7.64
CA LEU A 89 21.14 0.53 8.62
C LEU A 89 20.50 1.23 9.82
N ASP A 90 19.21 0.98 10.05
CA ASP A 90 18.54 1.42 11.27
C ASP A 90 18.11 0.24 12.14
N VAL A 91 17.96 0.53 13.43
CA VAL A 91 17.40 -0.37 14.44
C VAL A 91 15.97 0.07 14.73
N ASN A 92 14.99 -0.81 14.50
CA ASN A 92 13.57 -0.51 14.71
C ASN A 92 13.18 0.87 14.13
N PRO A 93 13.23 1.05 12.79
CA PRO A 93 13.14 2.36 12.16
C PRO A 93 11.97 3.20 12.71
N GLN A 94 12.24 4.47 13.02
CA GLN A 94 11.19 5.37 13.49
C GLN A 94 10.39 5.88 12.30
N LEU A 95 9.08 5.70 12.34
CA LEU A 95 8.22 5.96 11.17
C LEU A 95 7.99 7.45 10.94
N GLU A 96 8.31 8.27 11.93
CA GLU A 96 8.40 9.70 11.81
C GLU A 96 9.59 10.13 10.95
N ALA A 97 10.65 9.31 10.80
CA ALA A 97 11.81 9.53 9.94
C ALA A 97 11.66 8.71 8.65
N MET A 98 11.10 9.34 7.62
CA MET A 98 10.82 8.72 6.33
C MET A 98 12.08 8.71 5.48
N GLY A 99 12.75 7.56 5.52
CA GLY A 99 13.88 7.22 4.66
C GLY A 99 15.10 6.78 5.46
N LEU A 100 15.59 5.58 5.15
CA LEU A 100 16.87 5.04 5.62
C LEU A 100 18.08 5.72 4.95
N LEU A 101 17.84 6.38 3.83
CA LEU A 101 18.87 6.84 2.90
C LEU A 101 19.01 8.37 3.00
N ASP A 102 20.22 8.87 2.68
CA ASP A 102 20.59 10.28 2.80
C ASP A 102 19.55 11.23 2.18
N ASN A 103 19.31 12.39 2.81
CA ASN A 103 18.37 13.42 2.36
C ASN A 103 19.07 14.65 1.77
N SER A 104 20.33 14.55 1.37
CA SER A 104 21.08 15.68 0.79
C SER A 104 20.37 16.32 -0.41
N ASP A 105 19.51 15.57 -1.10
CA ASP A 105 18.66 16.03 -2.21
C ASP A 105 17.22 16.44 -1.78
N THR A 106 17.00 16.65 -0.48
CA THR A 106 15.79 17.27 0.14
C THR A 106 14.49 16.47 0.09
N TYR A 107 14.53 15.20 -0.33
CA TYR A 107 13.34 14.33 -0.33
C TYR A 107 13.32 13.41 0.90
N GLY A 108 12.17 13.33 1.57
CA GLY A 108 12.03 12.62 2.84
C GLY A 108 12.55 13.42 4.03
N ASN A 109 12.73 12.75 5.16
CA ASN A 109 13.25 13.34 6.37
C ASN A 109 14.16 12.38 7.11
N TYR A 110 15.15 11.86 6.38
CA TYR A 110 16.27 11.11 6.93
C TYR A 110 16.81 11.73 8.23
N VAL A 111 17.02 10.86 9.22
CA VAL A 111 17.61 11.22 10.50
C VAL A 111 18.95 10.50 10.61
N ALA A 112 20.04 11.25 10.43
CA ALA A 112 21.39 10.66 10.41
C ALA A 112 21.77 9.90 11.70
N SER A 113 21.14 10.22 12.84
CA SER A 113 21.36 9.50 14.10
C SER A 113 20.62 8.16 14.20
N GLU A 114 19.72 7.85 13.26
CA GLU A 114 19.07 6.52 13.20
C GLU A 114 19.94 5.50 12.45
N ASN A 115 20.83 5.98 11.57
CA ASN A 115 21.75 5.14 10.81
C ASN A 115 22.95 4.69 11.66
N ILE A 116 22.84 3.50 12.26
CA ILE A 116 23.83 2.90 13.15
C ILE A 116 25.01 2.24 12.43
N LEU A 117 25.08 2.31 11.08
CA LEU A 117 26.15 1.63 10.34
C LEU A 117 27.56 2.07 10.80
N GLY A 118 27.71 3.36 11.12
CA GLY A 118 28.95 3.94 11.66
C GLY A 118 29.25 3.57 13.11
N ASP A 119 28.26 3.08 13.84
CA ASP A 119 28.36 2.72 15.27
C ASP A 119 28.71 1.24 15.48
N LEU A 120 28.72 0.43 14.42
CA LEU A 120 29.14 -0.97 14.50
C LEU A 120 30.64 -1.08 14.87
N PRO A 121 31.04 -2.02 15.76
CA PRO A 121 30.23 -3.07 16.37
C PRO A 121 29.27 -2.61 17.47
N GLU A 122 28.01 -3.05 17.39
CA GLU A 122 26.97 -2.75 18.39
C GLU A 122 26.41 -4.05 19.02
N THR A 123 26.05 -3.98 20.31
CA THR A 123 25.56 -5.13 21.09
C THR A 123 24.10 -4.99 21.47
N PHE A 124 23.29 -5.99 21.10
CA PHE A 124 21.87 -6.04 21.36
C PHE A 124 21.55 -7.13 22.40
N SER A 125 20.81 -6.75 23.44
CA SER A 125 20.32 -7.64 24.51
C SER A 125 18.80 -7.74 24.56
N LYS A 126 18.09 -7.01 23.70
CA LYS A 126 16.64 -7.05 23.50
C LYS A 126 16.33 -7.45 22.06
N ALA A 127 15.07 -7.81 21.81
CA ALA A 127 14.62 -8.09 20.45
C ALA A 127 14.61 -6.79 19.62
N VAL A 128 15.26 -6.80 18.46
CA VAL A 128 15.30 -5.66 17.53
C VAL A 128 15.28 -6.15 16.09
N SER A 129 14.72 -5.34 15.20
CA SER A 129 14.80 -5.53 13.76
C SER A 129 15.83 -4.57 13.19
N LEU A 130 16.85 -5.12 12.55
CA LEU A 130 17.89 -4.39 11.84
C LEU A 130 17.47 -4.29 10.39
N VAL A 131 17.13 -3.08 9.93
CA VAL A 131 16.62 -2.84 8.58
C VAL A 131 17.71 -2.18 7.77
N ALA A 132 18.30 -2.94 6.85
CA ALA A 132 19.26 -2.45 5.89
C ALA A 132 18.57 -2.02 4.60
N ALA A 133 19.03 -0.92 4.03
CA ALA A 133 18.64 -0.47 2.70
C ALA A 133 19.89 -0.17 1.86
N THR A 134 19.86 -0.51 0.58
CA THR A 134 20.82 0.06 -0.38
C THR A 134 20.17 1.15 -1.19
N GLU A 135 20.85 2.26 -1.35
CA GLU A 135 20.51 3.31 -2.30
C GLU A 135 20.75 2.84 -3.73
N ARG A 136 19.87 3.21 -4.64
CA ARG A 136 19.99 2.88 -6.05
C ARG A 136 21.15 3.65 -6.67
N ASN A 137 22.06 2.92 -7.31
CA ASN A 137 23.05 3.54 -8.18
C ASN A 137 22.39 3.97 -9.51
N GLU A 138 21.81 5.16 -9.52
CA GLU A 138 21.08 5.70 -10.67
C GLU A 138 22.00 5.97 -11.87
N SER A 139 23.27 6.26 -11.65
CA SER A 139 24.26 6.42 -12.73
C SER A 139 24.49 5.12 -13.51
N ALA A 140 24.37 3.97 -12.83
CA ALA A 140 24.58 2.65 -13.42
C ALA A 140 23.28 1.99 -13.89
N HIS A 141 22.14 2.35 -13.29
CA HIS A 141 20.87 1.62 -13.46
C HIS A 141 19.70 2.49 -13.92
N GLY A 142 19.92 3.79 -14.13
CA GLY A 142 18.89 4.75 -14.51
C GLY A 142 18.18 5.34 -13.29
N GLU A 143 17.67 6.56 -13.48
CA GLU A 143 16.89 7.33 -12.50
C GLU A 143 15.62 6.58 -12.08
N CYS A 144 15.19 6.80 -10.83
CA CYS A 144 13.90 6.37 -10.34
C CYS A 144 12.85 7.49 -10.47
N GLY A 145 11.63 7.12 -10.89
CA GLY A 145 10.45 8.00 -10.85
C GLY A 145 10.65 9.41 -11.42
N THR A 146 10.42 10.43 -10.58
CA THR A 146 10.42 11.85 -10.98
C THR A 146 11.69 12.56 -10.54
N LYS A 147 12.05 13.66 -11.20
CA LYS A 147 13.20 14.52 -10.82
C LYS A 147 13.27 14.92 -9.34
N GLN A 148 12.16 14.92 -8.61
CA GLN A 148 12.09 15.26 -7.18
C GLN A 148 12.59 14.16 -6.24
N ILE A 149 12.75 12.91 -6.73
CA ILE A 149 13.16 11.76 -5.91
C ILE A 149 14.50 11.16 -6.34
N VAL A 150 15.02 11.58 -7.50
CA VAL A 150 16.35 11.24 -8.00
C VAL A 150 17.37 11.51 -6.88
N GLY A 151 18.33 10.60 -6.71
CA GLY A 151 19.33 10.61 -5.64
C GLY A 151 18.88 10.06 -4.28
N ASN A 152 17.60 9.71 -4.09
CA ASN A 152 17.09 9.28 -2.78
C ASN A 152 16.44 7.88 -2.81
N CYS A 153 16.57 7.17 -3.93
CA CYS A 153 15.79 5.96 -4.14
C CYS A 153 16.39 4.73 -3.48
N ALA A 154 15.57 4.06 -2.69
CA ALA A 154 15.83 2.71 -2.25
C ALA A 154 15.84 1.76 -3.44
N ASP A 155 16.81 0.88 -3.43
CA ASP A 155 16.95 -0.15 -4.43
C ASP A 155 16.35 -1.46 -3.93
N VAL A 156 16.72 -1.85 -2.71
CA VAL A 156 16.25 -3.08 -2.07
C VAL A 156 16.51 -3.01 -0.56
N TYR A 157 15.71 -3.76 0.21
CA TYR A 157 15.85 -3.88 1.65
C TYR A 157 16.29 -5.29 2.07
N ASN A 158 16.91 -5.39 3.23
CA ASN A 158 17.08 -6.65 3.93
C ASN A 158 16.89 -6.46 5.43
N VAL A 159 16.17 -7.38 6.06
CA VAL A 159 15.90 -7.35 7.49
C VAL A 159 16.57 -8.54 8.18
N VAL A 160 17.29 -8.26 9.27
CA VAL A 160 17.77 -9.28 10.21
C VAL A 160 17.18 -8.97 11.59
N THR A 161 16.54 -9.95 12.22
CA THR A 161 15.99 -9.76 13.58
C THR A 161 16.93 -10.35 14.61
N VAL A 162 17.39 -9.52 15.55
CA VAL A 162 18.02 -10.03 16.78
C VAL A 162 16.92 -10.39 17.76
N LEU A 163 16.96 -11.61 18.29
CA LEU A 163 16.02 -12.11 19.28
C LEU A 163 16.76 -12.44 20.58
N THR A 164 16.03 -12.41 21.70
CA THR A 164 16.58 -12.81 23.01
C THR A 164 16.72 -14.33 23.15
N ALA A 165 15.99 -15.09 22.33
CA ALA A 165 16.03 -16.55 22.26
C ALA A 165 15.62 -17.02 20.85
N PRO A 166 15.98 -18.25 20.44
CA PRO A 166 15.49 -18.82 19.18
C PRO A 166 13.95 -18.83 19.12
N PRO A 167 13.34 -18.47 17.98
CA PRO A 167 11.90 -18.55 17.80
C PRO A 167 11.44 -20.01 17.67
N LYS A 168 10.15 -20.26 17.89
CA LYS A 168 9.53 -21.61 17.81
C LYS A 168 9.91 -22.30 16.49
N ASN A 169 10.25 -23.59 16.56
CA ASN A 169 10.73 -24.41 15.44
C ASN A 169 11.92 -23.78 14.69
N ASN A 170 12.79 -23.06 15.40
CA ASN A 170 13.91 -22.30 14.84
C ASN A 170 13.49 -21.35 13.69
N GLY A 171 12.28 -20.81 13.78
CA GLY A 171 11.76 -19.81 12.85
C GLY A 171 11.06 -20.37 11.61
N ALA A 172 11.18 -21.66 11.30
CA ALA A 172 10.62 -22.25 10.09
C ALA A 172 9.09 -22.11 9.95
N TYR A 173 8.38 -21.93 11.07
CA TYR A 173 6.93 -21.68 11.12
C TYR A 173 6.57 -20.33 11.75
N THR A 174 7.55 -19.46 11.97
CA THR A 174 7.34 -18.14 12.56
C THR A 174 7.49 -17.09 11.48
N LEU A 175 6.50 -16.20 11.34
CA LEU A 175 6.62 -15.02 10.50
C LEU A 175 7.62 -14.06 11.13
N ARG A 176 8.45 -13.38 10.33
CA ARG A 176 9.31 -12.31 10.87
C ARG A 176 8.46 -11.32 11.69
N PRO A 177 8.88 -10.91 12.90
CA PRO A 177 8.18 -9.87 13.67
C PRO A 177 8.19 -8.53 12.93
N ASN A 178 7.29 -7.61 13.29
CA ASN A 178 7.22 -6.26 12.74
C ASN A 178 8.59 -5.55 12.74
N ILE A 179 8.92 -4.86 11.65
CA ILE A 179 10.22 -4.17 11.51
C ILE A 179 10.38 -2.97 12.43
N ASP A 180 9.28 -2.29 12.72
CA ASP A 180 9.19 -1.10 13.55
C ASP A 180 8.96 -1.47 15.02
N ASP A 181 9.02 -0.47 15.90
CA ASP A 181 8.74 -0.57 17.34
C ASP A 181 9.67 -1.53 18.12
N ASP A 182 9.73 -1.34 19.43
CA ASP A 182 10.43 -2.20 20.39
C ASP A 182 9.63 -3.46 20.74
N VAL A 183 8.30 -3.42 20.58
CA VAL A 183 7.43 -4.58 20.79
C VAL A 183 7.40 -5.44 19.53
N LYS A 184 7.88 -6.69 19.63
CA LYS A 184 7.99 -7.63 18.50
C LYS A 184 6.90 -8.69 18.54
N ASP A 185 6.05 -8.67 17.53
CA ASP A 185 4.92 -9.58 17.36
C ASP A 185 5.32 -10.85 16.60
N LEU A 186 5.57 -11.93 17.35
CA LEU A 186 6.01 -13.24 16.84
C LEU A 186 4.83 -14.17 16.53
N ILE A 187 4.21 -13.95 15.37
CA ILE A 187 3.12 -14.77 14.83
C ILE A 187 3.67 -16.06 14.20
N THR A 188 3.02 -17.19 14.46
CA THR A 188 3.34 -18.48 13.85
C THR A 188 2.27 -18.94 12.87
N PHE A 189 2.56 -19.98 12.09
CA PHE A 189 1.56 -20.63 11.24
C PHE A 189 0.38 -21.23 12.02
N ASP A 190 0.53 -21.51 13.32
CA ASP A 190 -0.59 -21.92 14.17
C ASP A 190 -1.59 -20.79 14.40
N ASP A 191 -1.16 -19.53 14.25
CA ASP A 191 -1.97 -18.32 14.40
C ASP A 191 -2.62 -17.88 13.08
N ILE A 192 -2.35 -18.60 11.99
CA ILE A 192 -2.89 -18.36 10.65
C ILE A 192 -3.99 -19.37 10.32
N ASP A 193 -5.11 -18.89 9.80
CA ASP A 193 -6.23 -19.72 9.32
C ASP A 193 -6.11 -19.97 7.82
N PHE A 194 -5.30 -20.97 7.45
CA PHE A 194 -5.14 -21.38 6.05
C PHE A 194 -6.42 -21.90 5.40
N SER A 195 -7.47 -22.23 6.17
CA SER A 195 -8.76 -22.64 5.59
C SER A 195 -9.45 -21.47 4.85
N ARG A 196 -9.05 -20.23 5.15
CA ARG A 196 -9.54 -19.02 4.48
C ARG A 196 -8.88 -18.76 3.14
N LEU A 197 -7.72 -19.37 2.85
CA LEU A 197 -6.98 -19.17 1.61
C LEU A 197 -7.76 -19.77 0.43
N PRO A 198 -8.18 -18.97 -0.56
CA PRO A 198 -8.84 -19.48 -1.75
C PRO A 198 -7.97 -20.48 -2.52
N SER A 199 -8.65 -21.44 -3.15
CA SER A 199 -8.05 -22.38 -4.10
C SER A 199 -9.00 -22.50 -5.29
N LYS A 200 -8.67 -21.82 -6.39
CA LYS A 200 -9.54 -21.66 -7.57
C LYS A 200 -8.83 -22.17 -8.82
N SER A 201 -9.45 -23.11 -9.53
CA SER A 201 -8.90 -23.74 -10.74
C SER A 201 -8.93 -22.88 -12.00
N TYR A 202 -9.50 -21.68 -11.92
CA TYR A 202 -9.55 -20.72 -13.03
C TYR A 202 -8.55 -19.59 -12.90
N LEU A 203 -7.87 -19.52 -11.75
CA LEU A 203 -6.66 -18.73 -11.59
C LEU A 203 -5.47 -19.62 -11.92
N GLN A 204 -4.45 -19.02 -12.50
CA GLN A 204 -3.20 -19.65 -12.86
C GLN A 204 -2.19 -19.43 -11.74
N GLY A 205 -1.60 -20.51 -11.25
CA GLY A 205 -0.53 -20.48 -10.26
C GLY A 205 0.81 -20.14 -10.92
N THR A 206 1.90 -20.61 -10.32
CA THR A 206 3.24 -20.43 -10.89
C THR A 206 4.14 -21.61 -10.53
N ASP A 207 5.36 -21.65 -11.07
CA ASP A 207 6.31 -22.72 -10.74
C ASP A 207 7.11 -22.38 -9.46
N ALA A 208 8.02 -23.26 -9.05
CA ALA A 208 8.86 -23.05 -7.87
C ALA A 208 9.71 -21.77 -7.97
N LYS A 209 10.15 -21.37 -9.18
CA LYS A 209 10.92 -20.14 -9.37
C LYS A 209 10.03 -18.91 -9.21
N GLY A 210 8.80 -18.96 -9.71
CA GLY A 210 7.81 -17.91 -9.53
C GLY A 210 7.44 -17.72 -8.06
N LEU A 211 7.26 -18.82 -7.30
CA LEU A 211 7.01 -18.76 -5.85
C LEU A 211 8.20 -18.15 -5.10
N GLU A 212 9.43 -18.53 -5.44
CA GLU A 212 10.63 -17.91 -4.85
C GLU A 212 10.76 -16.43 -5.22
N ALA A 213 10.40 -16.03 -6.45
CA ALA A 213 10.38 -14.62 -6.85
C ALA A 213 9.35 -13.81 -6.04
N ILE A 214 8.19 -14.37 -5.72
CA ILE A 214 7.20 -13.75 -4.83
C ILE A 214 7.79 -13.59 -3.43
N ARG A 215 8.39 -14.66 -2.88
CA ARG A 215 9.03 -14.63 -1.56
C ARG A 215 10.10 -13.53 -1.47
N GLN A 216 11.04 -13.52 -2.43
CA GLN A 216 12.11 -12.52 -2.51
C GLN A 216 11.54 -11.10 -2.62
N ARG A 217 10.58 -10.88 -3.51
CA ARG A 217 9.97 -9.56 -3.71
C ARG A 217 9.42 -8.98 -2.41
N TRP A 218 8.61 -9.73 -1.68
CA TRP A 218 7.89 -9.21 -0.52
C TRP A 218 8.68 -9.26 0.79
N SER A 219 9.70 -10.13 0.92
CA SER A 219 10.63 -10.08 2.06
C SER A 219 11.65 -8.94 1.94
N HIS A 220 11.94 -8.46 0.73
CA HIS A 220 12.93 -7.42 0.46
C HIS A 220 12.32 -6.09 0.00
N SER A 221 11.02 -5.89 0.26
CA SER A 221 10.28 -4.64 0.02
C SER A 221 9.59 -4.20 1.31
N THR A 222 9.44 -2.88 1.49
CA THR A 222 8.60 -2.31 2.55
C THR A 222 7.93 -1.02 2.06
N GLU A 223 6.76 -0.71 2.58
CA GLU A 223 6.07 0.59 2.43
C GLU A 223 5.92 1.30 3.77
N VAL A 224 6.48 0.75 4.84
CA VAL A 224 6.41 1.35 6.18
C VAL A 224 7.05 2.74 6.21
N LEU A 225 8.17 2.92 5.49
CA LEU A 225 8.87 4.19 5.34
C LEU A 225 8.15 5.19 4.42
N SER A 226 7.06 4.78 3.77
CA SER A 226 6.23 5.65 2.94
C SER A 226 4.91 6.02 3.61
N VAL A 227 4.66 5.55 4.84
CA VAL A 227 3.49 5.91 5.65
C VAL A 227 3.66 7.32 6.21
N ARG A 228 2.59 8.12 6.19
CA ARG A 228 2.64 9.50 6.70
C ARG A 228 2.62 9.53 8.23
N GLY A 229 3.27 10.52 8.82
CA GLY A 229 3.28 10.74 10.26
C GLY A 229 1.88 11.04 10.83
N PHE A 230 1.76 11.02 12.15
CA PHE A 230 0.49 11.32 12.82
C PHE A 230 0.00 12.77 12.65
N ASP A 231 0.91 13.68 12.29
CA ASP A 231 0.61 15.08 11.98
C ASP A 231 0.12 15.27 10.52
N GLY A 232 0.07 14.19 9.74
CA GLY A 232 -0.32 14.22 8.33
C GLY A 232 0.70 14.90 7.42
N SER A 233 1.94 15.12 7.90
CA SER A 233 3.01 15.72 7.10
C SER A 233 3.15 15.02 5.74
N LEU A 234 3.04 15.84 4.69
CA LEU A 234 3.00 15.40 3.31
C LEU A 234 4.40 15.48 2.71
N TYR A 235 4.87 14.36 2.15
CA TYR A 235 5.93 14.38 1.15
C TYR A 235 5.30 14.32 -0.24
N SER A 236 5.83 15.14 -1.15
CA SER A 236 5.49 15.04 -2.56
C SER A 236 5.68 13.59 -3.03
N GLU A 237 4.96 13.12 -4.05
CA GLU A 237 5.14 11.78 -4.65
C GLU A 237 4.73 10.54 -3.82
N GLY A 238 4.26 10.64 -2.57
CA GLY A 238 3.68 9.49 -1.85
C GLY A 238 4.66 8.35 -1.56
N GLY A 239 5.93 8.69 -1.31
CA GLY A 239 6.97 7.78 -0.85
C GLY A 239 7.54 6.84 -1.92
N ARG A 240 7.42 7.20 -3.21
CA ARG A 240 8.02 6.47 -4.34
C ARG A 240 9.51 6.18 -4.13
N ALA A 241 10.25 7.11 -3.52
CA ALA A 241 11.67 6.96 -3.26
C ALA A 241 11.99 5.76 -2.35
N PHE A 242 11.07 5.36 -1.47
CA PHE A 242 11.32 4.32 -0.48
C PHE A 242 10.86 2.94 -0.93
N ARG A 243 10.42 2.77 -2.19
CA ARG A 243 10.09 1.45 -2.73
C ARG A 243 11.34 0.72 -3.18
N ALA A 244 11.36 -0.60 -3.03
CA ALA A 244 12.46 -1.44 -3.50
C ALA A 244 12.48 -1.48 -5.04
N SER A 245 13.12 -0.48 -5.66
CA SER A 245 13.13 -0.25 -7.11
C SER A 245 13.70 -1.42 -7.93
N LEU A 246 14.44 -2.33 -7.30
CA LEU A 246 14.90 -3.58 -7.92
C LEU A 246 13.77 -4.60 -8.11
N LEU A 247 12.74 -4.57 -7.26
CA LEU A 247 11.77 -5.67 -7.11
C LEU A 247 10.34 -5.28 -7.51
N VAL A 248 10.01 -4.00 -7.37
CA VAL A 248 8.68 -3.46 -7.64
C VAL A 248 8.78 -2.15 -8.42
N PRO A 249 7.72 -1.78 -9.17
CA PRO A 249 7.63 -0.46 -9.77
C PRO A 249 7.69 0.64 -8.70
N ASP A 250 8.22 1.80 -9.06
CA ASP A 250 8.29 2.94 -8.15
C ASP A 250 6.92 3.59 -7.92
N TYR A 251 5.97 3.50 -8.87
CA TYR A 251 4.61 4.03 -8.71
C TYR A 251 3.68 3.04 -8.00
N ALA A 252 2.91 3.50 -7.01
CA ALA A 252 2.13 2.61 -6.13
C ALA A 252 1.04 1.83 -6.85
N GLY A 253 0.39 2.41 -7.87
CA GLY A 253 -0.52 1.65 -8.74
C GLY A 253 0.18 0.42 -9.36
N GLY A 254 1.45 0.55 -9.73
CA GLY A 254 2.28 -0.55 -10.20
C GLY A 254 2.61 -1.57 -9.11
N VAL A 255 2.97 -1.12 -7.91
CA VAL A 255 3.19 -2.01 -6.74
C VAL A 255 1.92 -2.81 -6.43
N ALA A 256 0.77 -2.13 -6.35
CA ALA A 256 -0.52 -2.75 -6.07
C ALA A 256 -0.88 -3.80 -7.12
N LYS A 257 -0.66 -3.52 -8.41
CA LYS A 257 -0.83 -4.51 -9.48
C LYS A 257 0.02 -5.75 -9.26
N VAL A 258 1.32 -5.58 -8.98
CA VAL A 258 2.23 -6.71 -8.78
C VAL A 258 1.80 -7.53 -7.55
N TRP A 259 1.41 -6.86 -6.46
CA TRP A 259 0.90 -7.52 -5.26
C TRP A 259 -0.36 -8.34 -5.54
N HIS A 260 -1.34 -7.76 -6.24
CA HIS A 260 -2.55 -8.49 -6.61
C HIS A 260 -2.28 -9.63 -7.60
N ASP A 261 -1.37 -9.46 -8.56
CA ASP A 261 -0.98 -10.53 -9.48
C ASP A 261 -0.38 -11.72 -8.73
N ASP A 262 0.45 -11.46 -7.72
CA ASP A 262 1.02 -12.52 -6.88
C ASP A 262 -0.05 -13.16 -5.98
N LEU A 263 -0.95 -12.36 -5.40
CA LEU A 263 -2.07 -12.87 -4.61
C LEU A 263 -2.94 -13.82 -5.44
N MET A 264 -3.28 -13.45 -6.68
CA MET A 264 -4.08 -14.29 -7.58
C MET A 264 -3.37 -15.61 -7.92
N LYS A 265 -2.03 -15.63 -8.05
CA LYS A 265 -1.27 -16.88 -8.19
C LYS A 265 -1.39 -17.74 -6.94
N LEU A 266 -1.29 -17.14 -5.74
CA LEU A 266 -1.45 -17.88 -4.48
C LEU A 266 -2.89 -18.38 -4.26
N PHE A 267 -3.90 -17.74 -4.85
CA PHE A 267 -5.30 -18.19 -4.84
C PHE A 267 -5.61 -19.30 -5.86
N SER A 268 -4.70 -19.60 -6.78
CA SER A 268 -4.85 -20.71 -7.74
C SER A 268 -4.82 -22.07 -7.05
N SER A 269 -5.48 -23.08 -7.61
CA SER A 269 -5.34 -24.47 -7.17
C SER A 269 -4.13 -25.22 -7.77
N ASP A 270 -3.33 -24.57 -8.62
CA ASP A 270 -2.20 -25.22 -9.33
C ASP A 270 -1.04 -25.60 -8.40
N ASN A 271 -0.86 -24.84 -7.31
CA ASN A 271 0.14 -25.12 -6.28
C ASN A 271 -0.52 -25.59 -4.98
N THR A 272 0.14 -26.50 -4.28
CA THR A 272 -0.24 -26.94 -2.94
C THR A 272 0.00 -25.85 -1.89
N LEU A 273 -0.61 -25.98 -0.71
CA LEU A 273 -0.36 -25.04 0.39
C LEU A 273 1.12 -25.03 0.80
N GLU A 274 1.76 -26.20 0.89
CA GLU A 274 3.17 -26.31 1.31
C GLU A 274 4.11 -25.58 0.34
N GLU A 275 3.88 -25.69 -0.97
CA GLU A 275 4.66 -24.95 -1.96
C GLU A 275 4.48 -23.43 -1.81
N LYS A 276 3.27 -22.98 -1.47
CA LYS A 276 2.95 -21.54 -1.32
C LYS A 276 3.48 -20.93 -0.03
N LYS A 277 3.70 -21.71 1.03
CA LYS A 277 3.95 -21.19 2.39
C LYS A 277 5.04 -20.11 2.46
N PRO A 278 6.22 -20.25 1.83
CA PRO A 278 7.25 -19.21 1.92
C PRO A 278 6.80 -17.90 1.27
N ALA A 279 6.21 -17.97 0.08
CA ALA A 279 5.68 -16.80 -0.65
C ALA A 279 4.53 -16.13 0.12
N LEU A 280 3.62 -16.95 0.68
CA LEU A 280 2.52 -16.49 1.51
C LEU A 280 3.03 -15.81 2.79
N ALA A 281 4.02 -16.40 3.47
CA ALA A 281 4.64 -15.81 4.64
C ALA A 281 5.25 -14.44 4.35
N ALA A 282 5.92 -14.27 3.20
CA ALA A 282 6.48 -12.97 2.78
C ALA A 282 5.40 -11.91 2.55
N MET A 283 4.31 -12.26 1.87
CA MET A 283 3.18 -11.33 1.66
C MET A 283 2.45 -10.99 2.97
N LEU A 284 2.33 -11.95 3.90
CA LEU A 284 1.74 -11.73 5.22
C LEU A 284 2.62 -10.82 6.08
N VAL A 285 3.94 -11.03 6.07
CA VAL A 285 4.90 -10.16 6.77
C VAL A 285 4.83 -8.73 6.25
N TYR A 286 4.79 -8.55 4.93
CA TYR A 286 4.64 -7.23 4.31
C TYR A 286 3.35 -6.51 4.76
N GLY A 287 2.22 -7.22 4.77
CA GLY A 287 0.95 -6.67 5.27
C GLY A 287 0.95 -6.41 6.78
N LYS A 288 1.64 -7.26 7.56
CA LYS A 288 1.78 -7.12 9.01
C LYS A 288 2.62 -5.90 9.38
N ASP A 289 3.74 -5.68 8.70
CA ASP A 289 4.57 -4.49 8.90
C ASP A 289 3.76 -3.22 8.65
N LEU A 290 2.95 -3.18 7.59
CA LEU A 290 2.05 -2.06 7.32
C LEU A 290 0.97 -1.89 8.38
N PHE A 291 0.45 -2.99 8.96
CA PHE A 291 -0.48 -2.90 10.08
C PHE A 291 0.17 -2.23 11.29
N HIS A 292 1.30 -2.74 11.78
CA HIS A 292 1.98 -2.17 12.94
C HIS A 292 2.45 -0.75 12.69
N ALA A 293 2.89 -0.44 11.47
CA ALA A 293 3.27 0.92 11.11
C ALA A 293 2.11 1.92 11.18
N MET A 294 0.90 1.47 10.86
CA MET A 294 -0.29 2.30 10.86
C MET A 294 -0.94 2.44 12.25
N TYR A 295 -0.77 1.42 13.10
CA TYR A 295 -1.44 1.26 14.39
C TYR A 295 -0.44 0.94 15.51
N ASP A 296 -0.27 1.88 16.44
CA ASP A 296 0.63 1.78 17.60
C ASP A 296 0.08 0.92 18.76
N GLY A 297 -0.81 -0.04 18.47
CA GLY A 297 -1.56 -0.78 19.47
C GLY A 297 -2.69 0.01 20.16
N SER A 298 -2.86 1.30 19.84
CA SER A 298 -4.02 2.12 20.23
C SER A 298 -4.99 2.34 19.05
N THR A 299 -6.04 3.15 19.25
CA THR A 299 -6.93 3.57 18.14
C THR A 299 -6.33 4.68 17.27
N ARG A 300 -5.11 5.13 17.56
CA ARG A 300 -4.46 6.20 16.80
C ARG A 300 -3.96 5.64 15.47
N THR A 301 -4.45 6.23 14.39
CA THR A 301 -4.03 5.89 13.04
C THR A 301 -3.04 6.92 12.53
N ARG A 302 -1.94 6.43 11.93
CA ARG A 302 -1.21 7.20 10.93
C ARG A 302 -2.09 7.43 9.69
N ASN A 303 -1.59 8.19 8.73
CA ASN A 303 -2.34 8.52 7.52
C ASN A 303 -1.96 7.57 6.38
N TRP A 304 -2.95 6.82 5.86
CA TRP A 304 -2.75 5.87 4.75
C TRP A 304 -2.39 6.60 3.43
N GLY A 305 -2.94 7.79 3.26
CA GLY A 305 -2.76 8.66 2.11
C GLY A 305 -3.69 8.35 0.95
N ALA A 306 -4.17 9.41 0.30
CA ALA A 306 -4.89 9.37 -0.97
C ALA A 306 -4.23 10.30 -2.01
N GLY A 307 -4.72 10.30 -3.26
CA GLY A 307 -4.27 11.24 -4.30
C GLY A 307 -4.24 10.68 -5.72
N ALA A 308 -3.16 10.91 -6.46
CA ALA A 308 -3.08 10.60 -7.89
C ALA A 308 -2.76 9.12 -8.23
N GLY A 309 -2.67 8.25 -7.22
CA GLY A 309 -2.37 6.82 -7.34
C GLY A 309 -1.07 6.42 -6.66
N GLN A 310 -0.41 7.34 -5.94
CA GLN A 310 0.86 7.13 -5.24
C GLN A 310 0.75 6.40 -3.90
N ALA A 311 -0.48 6.15 -3.41
CA ALA A 311 -0.73 5.49 -2.13
C ALA A 311 -1.51 4.17 -2.24
N LEU A 312 -1.82 3.73 -3.46
CA LEU A 312 -2.51 2.47 -3.73
C LEU A 312 -1.72 1.26 -3.26
N GLY A 313 -2.43 0.21 -2.85
CA GLY A 313 -1.90 -1.11 -2.52
C GLY A 313 -1.61 -1.32 -1.03
N LYS A 314 -1.39 -0.27 -0.25
CA LYS A 314 -1.03 -0.39 1.18
C LYS A 314 -2.13 -1.07 2.00
N PHE A 315 -3.36 -0.56 1.92
CA PHE A 315 -4.48 -1.07 2.71
C PHE A 315 -4.88 -2.51 2.38
N PRO A 316 -5.01 -2.92 1.10
CA PRO A 316 -5.26 -4.32 0.73
C PRO A 316 -4.31 -5.33 1.37
N THR A 317 -3.03 -4.97 1.51
CA THR A 317 -2.02 -5.88 2.06
C THR A 317 -2.21 -6.14 3.56
N ALA A 318 -2.48 -5.09 4.35
CA ALA A 318 -2.79 -5.19 5.77
C ALA A 318 -4.11 -5.94 6.00
N VAL A 319 -5.13 -5.67 5.16
CA VAL A 319 -6.40 -6.40 5.18
C VAL A 319 -6.21 -7.89 4.92
N PHE A 320 -5.36 -8.26 3.95
CA PHE A 320 -5.08 -9.67 3.67
C PHE A 320 -4.41 -10.38 4.85
N PHE A 321 -3.42 -9.74 5.48
CA PHE A 321 -2.83 -10.26 6.71
C PHE A 321 -3.89 -10.47 7.82
N ALA A 322 -4.69 -9.45 8.11
CA ALA A 322 -5.75 -9.53 9.11
C ALA A 322 -6.84 -10.57 8.78
N ALA A 323 -7.15 -10.76 7.49
CA ALA A 323 -8.11 -11.77 7.06
C ALA A 323 -7.59 -13.19 7.28
N MET A 324 -6.28 -13.40 7.18
CA MET A 324 -5.62 -14.68 7.41
C MET A 324 -5.33 -14.96 8.89
N ALA A 325 -5.16 -13.93 9.71
CA ALA A 325 -4.94 -14.07 11.16
C ALA A 325 -6.16 -14.67 11.88
N LYS A 326 -5.91 -15.54 12.86
CA LYS A 326 -6.95 -16.06 13.77
C LYS A 326 -7.34 -15.05 14.84
N ASP A 327 -6.42 -14.18 15.24
CA ASP A 327 -6.70 -13.09 16.15
C ASP A 327 -7.58 -12.04 15.47
N ASP A 328 -8.82 -11.89 15.95
CA ASP A 328 -9.77 -10.93 15.41
C ASP A 328 -9.40 -9.48 15.73
N PHE A 329 -8.42 -9.21 16.61
CA PHE A 329 -7.93 -7.86 16.89
C PHE A 329 -7.54 -7.11 15.60
N TYR A 330 -6.77 -7.74 14.72
CA TYR A 330 -6.33 -7.15 13.45
C TYR A 330 -7.54 -6.80 12.56
N ALA A 331 -8.48 -7.73 12.44
CA ALA A 331 -9.68 -7.58 11.63
C ALA A 331 -10.60 -6.48 12.19
N GLN A 332 -10.83 -6.45 13.50
CA GLN A 332 -11.67 -5.45 14.18
C GLN A 332 -11.05 -4.05 14.16
N THR A 333 -9.72 -3.96 14.14
CA THR A 333 -9.02 -2.68 14.05
C THR A 333 -9.18 -2.10 12.65
N LEU A 334 -8.88 -2.89 11.61
CA LEU A 334 -9.00 -2.44 10.22
C LEU A 334 -10.46 -2.18 9.80
N SER A 335 -11.45 -2.90 10.34
CA SER A 335 -12.86 -2.69 9.97
C SER A 335 -13.45 -1.35 10.39
N LYS A 336 -12.78 -0.64 11.30
CA LYS A 336 -13.14 0.72 11.67
C LYS A 336 -12.73 1.73 10.59
N THR A 337 -11.75 1.39 9.75
CA THR A 337 -11.18 2.30 8.74
C THR A 337 -12.25 2.90 7.84
N SER A 338 -13.22 2.11 7.38
CA SER A 338 -14.29 2.59 6.50
C SER A 338 -15.28 3.53 7.20
N THR A 339 -15.48 3.36 8.51
CA THR A 339 -16.37 4.20 9.33
C THR A 339 -15.71 5.48 9.82
N THR A 340 -14.38 5.54 9.80
CA THR A 340 -13.58 6.69 10.23
C THR A 340 -13.12 7.58 9.07
N LEU A 341 -13.69 7.41 7.85
CA LEU A 341 -13.34 8.19 6.64
C LEU A 341 -13.79 9.67 6.69
N LEU A 342 -14.02 10.26 7.87
CA LEU A 342 -14.74 11.54 7.99
C LEU A 342 -13.80 12.73 8.28
N GLY A 343 -13.79 13.69 7.35
CA GLY A 343 -13.37 15.09 7.57
C GLY A 343 -12.16 15.55 6.74
N TYR A 344 -12.26 16.78 6.20
CA TYR A 344 -11.17 17.47 5.48
C TYR A 344 -9.87 17.55 6.30
N ASP A 345 -9.98 17.64 7.62
CA ASP A 345 -8.84 17.84 8.53
C ASP A 345 -8.01 16.56 8.74
N ASP A 346 -8.55 15.38 8.43
CA ASP A 346 -7.83 14.12 8.69
C ASP A 346 -7.31 13.41 7.44
N LEU A 347 -7.97 13.40 6.27
CA LEU A 347 -7.49 12.73 5.00
C LEU A 347 -6.69 11.43 5.24
N ARG A 348 -7.06 10.68 6.29
CA ARG A 348 -6.30 9.57 6.86
C ARG A 348 -6.67 8.25 6.19
N GLY A 349 -7.72 8.27 5.38
CA GLY A 349 -8.31 7.11 4.77
C GLY A 349 -7.37 6.45 3.75
N PRO A 350 -7.53 5.13 3.54
CA PRO A 350 -6.83 4.45 2.48
C PRO A 350 -7.35 4.92 1.12
N HIS A 351 -6.41 5.10 0.20
CA HIS A 351 -6.65 5.54 -1.17
C HIS A 351 -7.83 4.83 -1.85
N GLU A 352 -7.92 3.50 -1.71
CA GLU A 352 -8.96 2.68 -2.34
C GLU A 352 -10.38 3.02 -1.88
N LEU A 353 -10.53 3.53 -0.66
CA LEU A 353 -11.83 3.87 -0.09
C LEU A 353 -12.14 5.36 -0.21
N GLU A 354 -11.15 6.21 0.07
CA GLU A 354 -11.32 7.67 0.14
C GLU A 354 -11.72 8.30 -1.21
N GLN A 355 -11.32 7.69 -2.32
CA GLN A 355 -11.69 8.19 -3.65
C GLN A 355 -13.04 7.70 -4.16
N VAL A 356 -13.73 6.84 -3.42
CA VAL A 356 -15.08 6.38 -3.78
C VAL A 356 -16.06 6.96 -2.79
N ASN A 357 -16.86 7.90 -3.24
CA ASN A 357 -17.81 8.64 -2.41
C ASN A 357 -19.24 8.20 -2.70
N ILE A 358 -20.11 8.33 -1.69
CA ILE A 358 -21.55 8.14 -1.87
C ILE A 358 -22.10 9.34 -2.66
N GLY A 359 -22.42 9.13 -3.94
CA GLY A 359 -23.08 10.13 -4.76
C GLY A 359 -24.61 10.10 -4.61
N LYS A 360 -25.29 11.11 -5.15
CA LYS A 360 -26.76 11.25 -5.09
C LYS A 360 -27.50 10.09 -5.73
N ASN A 361 -26.96 9.56 -6.82
CA ASN A 361 -27.57 8.49 -7.60
C ASN A 361 -26.76 7.19 -7.52
N GLY A 362 -25.90 7.03 -6.50
CA GLY A 362 -24.94 5.93 -6.36
C GLY A 362 -23.49 6.41 -6.32
N PRO A 363 -22.52 5.51 -6.08
CA PRO A 363 -21.14 5.91 -5.83
C PRO A 363 -20.46 6.63 -7.01
N ILE A 364 -19.62 7.61 -6.71
CA ILE A 364 -18.83 8.38 -7.69
C ILE A 364 -17.35 8.44 -7.29
N TRP A 365 -16.49 8.70 -8.27
CA TRP A 365 -15.04 8.83 -8.05
C TRP A 365 -14.57 10.27 -7.79
N GLY A 366 -13.61 10.43 -6.88
CA GLY A 366 -12.79 11.62 -6.68
C GLY A 366 -12.37 11.82 -5.21
N ASP A 367 -11.33 12.61 -4.97
CA ASP A 367 -10.86 13.06 -3.66
C ASP A 367 -11.92 13.91 -2.93
N TYR A 368 -11.72 13.99 -1.61
CA TYR A 368 -12.37 14.86 -0.62
C TYR A 368 -13.70 14.34 -0.05
N PRO A 369 -13.86 14.27 1.27
CA PRO A 369 -15.12 13.93 1.90
C PRO A 369 -16.18 15.06 1.77
N ASP A 370 -17.36 14.79 2.31
CA ASP A 370 -18.62 15.53 2.16
C ASP A 370 -18.60 17.04 2.51
N ASP A 371 -17.54 17.53 3.16
CA ASP A 371 -17.37 18.88 3.71
C ASP A 371 -16.46 19.78 2.85
N MET A 372 -16.74 19.87 1.54
CA MET A 372 -15.99 20.80 0.67
C MET A 372 -16.16 22.25 1.12
N THR A 373 -15.05 22.97 1.22
CA THR A 373 -15.08 24.42 1.47
C THR A 373 -15.57 25.17 0.23
N GLN A 374 -15.98 26.43 0.41
CA GLN A 374 -16.30 27.30 -0.74
C GLN A 374 -15.13 27.42 -1.73
N LEU A 375 -13.89 27.35 -1.22
CA LEU A 375 -12.68 27.40 -2.05
C LEU A 375 -12.55 26.13 -2.90
N ASP A 376 -12.85 24.95 -2.35
CA ASP A 376 -12.80 23.69 -3.09
C ASP A 376 -13.86 23.64 -4.18
N VAL A 377 -15.08 24.09 -3.86
CA VAL A 377 -16.18 24.23 -4.84
C VAL A 377 -15.78 25.23 -5.93
N GLY A 378 -15.23 26.38 -5.56
CA GLY A 378 -14.71 27.36 -6.52
C GLY A 378 -13.60 26.78 -7.40
N ALA A 379 -12.69 25.99 -6.84
CA ALA A 379 -11.61 25.34 -7.56
C ALA A 379 -12.12 24.29 -8.57
N TYR A 380 -13.16 23.55 -8.19
CA TYR A 380 -13.86 22.64 -9.10
C TYR A 380 -14.41 23.41 -10.32
N TRP A 381 -15.18 24.48 -10.07
CA TRP A 381 -15.81 25.27 -11.14
C TRP A 381 -14.80 26.03 -12.00
N ALA A 382 -13.74 26.56 -11.40
CA ALA A 382 -12.65 27.20 -12.14
C ALA A 382 -11.94 26.20 -13.05
N SER A 383 -11.68 24.98 -12.57
CA SER A 383 -11.07 23.91 -13.39
C SER A 383 -11.97 23.52 -14.56
N LEU A 384 -13.28 23.42 -14.32
CA LEU A 384 -14.27 23.12 -15.36
C LEU A 384 -14.35 24.23 -16.43
N LEU A 385 -14.47 25.49 -16.00
CA LEU A 385 -14.50 26.63 -16.93
C LEU A 385 -13.20 26.70 -17.74
N GLN A 386 -12.04 26.60 -17.09
CA GLN A 386 -10.76 26.75 -17.79
C GLN A 386 -10.45 25.58 -18.72
N SER A 387 -10.89 24.35 -18.38
CA SER A 387 -10.64 23.19 -19.24
C SER A 387 -11.38 23.24 -20.57
N GLN A 388 -12.53 23.93 -20.64
CA GLN A 388 -13.37 24.02 -21.84
C GLN A 388 -13.77 22.63 -22.40
N CYS A 389 -13.91 21.63 -21.54
CA CYS A 389 -14.29 20.27 -21.93
C CYS A 389 -15.76 19.91 -21.65
N PHE A 390 -16.53 20.85 -21.09
CA PHE A 390 -17.94 20.68 -20.78
C PHE A 390 -18.84 20.89 -22.00
N ASP A 391 -20.09 20.44 -21.92
CA ASP A 391 -21.05 20.57 -23.02
C ASP A 391 -21.38 22.04 -23.35
N GLY A 392 -21.37 22.37 -24.64
CA GLY A 392 -21.56 23.74 -25.12
C GLY A 392 -20.37 24.69 -24.93
N ALA A 393 -19.20 24.21 -24.49
CA ALA A 393 -18.00 25.05 -24.37
C ALA A 393 -17.58 25.65 -25.72
N PRO A 394 -17.28 26.96 -25.80
CA PRO A 394 -16.87 27.61 -27.06
C PRO A 394 -15.39 27.35 -27.42
N GLY A 395 -14.57 26.95 -26.46
CA GLY A 395 -13.14 26.72 -26.62
C GLY A 395 -12.75 25.28 -26.97
N SER A 396 -11.45 25.04 -27.10
CA SER A 396 -10.91 23.68 -27.25
C SER A 396 -10.70 23.03 -25.88
N CYS A 397 -11.18 21.79 -25.73
CA CYS A 397 -10.99 21.01 -24.52
C CYS A 397 -9.50 20.77 -24.21
N ASN A 398 -9.08 21.14 -23.00
CA ASN A 398 -7.75 20.89 -22.45
C ASN A 398 -7.83 20.13 -21.11
N VAL A 399 -7.62 18.83 -21.18
CA VAL A 399 -7.66 17.93 -20.02
C VAL A 399 -6.47 18.07 -19.06
N SER A 400 -5.50 18.95 -19.31
CA SER A 400 -4.35 19.16 -18.40
C SER A 400 -4.63 20.21 -17.31
N ILE A 401 -5.73 20.97 -17.41
CA ILE A 401 -6.05 22.08 -16.49
C ILE A 401 -6.71 21.63 -15.18
N GLY A 402 -6.26 22.17 -14.05
CA GLY A 402 -6.89 21.95 -12.75
C GLY A 402 -6.53 20.63 -12.07
N LYS A 403 -7.04 20.43 -10.86
CA LYS A 403 -6.78 19.24 -10.05
C LYS A 403 -7.48 18.02 -10.66
N LYS A 404 -6.72 16.94 -10.86
CA LYS A 404 -7.14 15.73 -11.60
C LYS A 404 -7.77 14.63 -10.75
N THR A 405 -7.92 14.91 -9.47
CA THR A 405 -8.54 13.98 -8.52
C THR A 405 -9.80 14.53 -7.90
N SER A 406 -10.17 15.81 -8.12
CA SER A 406 -11.34 16.38 -7.43
C SER A 406 -12.64 15.65 -7.78
N ARG A 407 -13.44 15.29 -6.76
CA ARG A 407 -14.82 14.83 -6.95
C ARG A 407 -15.75 15.96 -7.39
N ASP A 408 -16.94 15.59 -7.85
CA ASP A 408 -18.04 16.53 -8.03
C ASP A 408 -18.60 17.00 -6.67
N PRO A 409 -18.59 18.32 -6.37
CA PRO A 409 -19.11 18.85 -5.10
C PRO A 409 -20.58 18.53 -4.84
N TYR A 410 -21.35 18.20 -5.88
CA TYR A 410 -22.79 17.91 -5.76
C TYR A 410 -23.14 16.43 -5.80
N GLY A 411 -22.14 15.56 -6.05
CA GLY A 411 -22.31 14.11 -5.99
C GLY A 411 -23.06 13.48 -7.17
N TYR A 412 -23.17 14.13 -8.32
CA TYR A 412 -23.93 13.61 -9.47
C TYR A 412 -23.06 12.85 -10.48
N ILE A 413 -21.82 13.30 -10.69
CA ILE A 413 -20.94 12.78 -11.75
C ILE A 413 -19.58 12.33 -11.20
N ASP A 414 -18.91 11.42 -11.91
CA ASP A 414 -17.53 11.06 -11.60
C ASP A 414 -16.58 12.24 -11.89
N GLY A 415 -15.51 12.36 -11.09
CA GLY A 415 -14.43 13.29 -11.36
C GLY A 415 -13.50 12.86 -12.50
N PRO A 416 -12.51 13.71 -12.86
CA PRO A 416 -12.31 15.08 -12.37
C PRO A 416 -13.15 16.14 -13.14
N PRO A 417 -13.28 17.38 -12.61
CA PRO A 417 -14.03 18.48 -13.26
C PRO A 417 -13.56 18.79 -14.67
N ASN A 418 -12.28 18.58 -15.00
CA ASN A 418 -11.80 18.93 -16.32
C ASN A 418 -12.27 17.96 -17.40
N LYS A 419 -12.58 16.69 -17.08
CA LYS A 419 -13.17 15.68 -17.97
C LYS A 419 -13.39 14.38 -17.16
N PRO A 420 -14.64 13.99 -16.83
CA PRO A 420 -14.93 12.75 -16.11
C PRO A 420 -14.25 11.52 -16.74
N GLY A 421 -13.78 10.61 -15.89
CA GLY A 421 -13.14 9.36 -16.31
C GLY A 421 -11.74 9.50 -16.90
N THR A 422 -11.06 10.62 -16.67
CA THR A 422 -9.69 10.82 -17.15
C THR A 422 -8.67 10.87 -16.02
N SER A 423 -7.40 10.93 -16.40
CA SER A 423 -6.26 11.10 -15.50
C SER A 423 -6.17 9.99 -14.44
N TYR A 424 -6.56 10.25 -13.18
CA TYR A 424 -6.26 9.35 -12.07
C TYR A 424 -7.40 8.38 -11.71
N MET A 425 -8.60 8.58 -12.28
CA MET A 425 -9.68 7.60 -12.15
C MET A 425 -9.32 6.27 -12.83
N SER A 426 -8.72 6.32 -14.03
CA SER A 426 -8.25 5.10 -14.70
C SER A 426 -7.09 4.47 -13.94
N VAL A 427 -6.16 5.28 -13.42
CA VAL A 427 -4.99 4.81 -12.65
C VAL A 427 -5.38 3.98 -11.41
N SER A 428 -6.43 4.37 -10.70
CA SER A 428 -6.89 3.67 -9.49
C SER A 428 -7.79 2.46 -9.77
N LEU A 429 -8.42 2.41 -10.95
CA LEU A 429 -9.45 1.40 -11.27
C LEU A 429 -8.94 -0.05 -11.21
N GLY A 430 -7.76 -0.36 -11.77
CA GLY A 430 -7.24 -1.73 -11.79
C GLY A 430 -6.95 -2.29 -10.39
N PRO A 431 -6.19 -1.57 -9.55
CA PRO A 431 -5.97 -1.94 -8.15
C PRO A 431 -7.28 -2.03 -7.33
N MET A 432 -8.19 -1.06 -7.44
CA MET A 432 -9.48 -1.10 -6.73
C MET A 432 -10.34 -2.30 -7.16
N ARG A 433 -10.40 -2.61 -8.46
CA ARG A 433 -11.08 -3.81 -8.97
C ARG A 433 -10.44 -5.09 -8.45
N SER A 434 -9.12 -5.13 -8.33
CA SER A 434 -8.38 -6.27 -7.80
C SER A 434 -8.61 -6.46 -6.28
N LEU A 435 -8.75 -5.38 -5.52
CA LEU A 435 -9.21 -5.43 -4.12
C LEU A 435 -10.61 -6.04 -4.04
N VAL A 436 -11.58 -5.53 -4.82
CA VAL A 436 -12.95 -6.07 -4.83
C VAL A 436 -12.97 -7.54 -5.25
N ALA A 437 -12.19 -7.94 -6.26
CA ALA A 437 -12.04 -9.34 -6.64
C ALA A 437 -11.51 -10.20 -5.48
N SER A 438 -10.53 -9.70 -4.73
CA SER A 438 -9.99 -10.36 -3.54
C SER A 438 -11.06 -10.51 -2.45
N MET A 439 -11.91 -9.49 -2.25
CA MET A 439 -13.04 -9.53 -1.31
C MET A 439 -14.09 -10.59 -1.68
N PHE A 440 -14.39 -10.78 -2.97
CA PHE A 440 -15.27 -11.86 -3.43
C PHE A 440 -14.64 -13.25 -3.30
N LEU A 441 -13.33 -13.36 -3.53
CA LEU A 441 -12.59 -14.62 -3.41
C LEU A 441 -12.39 -15.07 -1.96
N MET A 442 -12.18 -14.10 -1.05
CA MET A 442 -11.94 -14.29 0.38
C MET A 442 -12.90 -13.41 1.20
N PRO A 443 -14.11 -13.90 1.56
CA PRO A 443 -15.15 -13.10 2.22
C PRO A 443 -14.72 -12.38 3.50
N LYS A 444 -13.79 -12.94 4.29
CA LYS A 444 -13.25 -12.25 5.48
C LYS A 444 -12.57 -10.92 5.14
N MET A 445 -11.96 -10.77 3.95
CA MET A 445 -11.48 -9.46 3.50
C MET A 445 -12.63 -8.49 3.26
N CYS A 446 -13.75 -8.96 2.71
CA CYS A 446 -14.94 -8.11 2.54
C CYS A 446 -15.49 -7.62 3.88
N ASP A 447 -15.59 -8.53 4.86
CA ASP A 447 -16.03 -8.22 6.23
C ASP A 447 -15.10 -7.19 6.91
N ILE A 448 -13.79 -7.23 6.63
CA ILE A 448 -12.82 -6.27 7.16
C ILE A 448 -12.89 -4.94 6.41
N VAL A 449 -12.95 -4.93 5.07
CA VAL A 449 -13.04 -3.67 4.32
C VAL A 449 -14.34 -2.93 4.63
N ASN A 450 -15.45 -3.69 4.75
CA ASN A 450 -16.75 -3.20 5.16
C ASN A 450 -17.14 -1.86 4.50
N TYR A 451 -16.99 -1.79 3.17
CA TYR A 451 -17.26 -0.58 2.39
C TYR A 451 -17.97 -0.92 1.07
N GLN A 452 -19.29 -1.06 1.16
CA GLN A 452 -20.15 -1.39 0.02
C GLN A 452 -20.07 -0.38 -1.14
N PRO A 453 -19.89 0.95 -0.93
CA PRO A 453 -19.76 1.89 -2.04
C PRO A 453 -18.62 1.55 -3.02
N LEU A 454 -17.51 0.98 -2.55
CA LEU A 454 -16.43 0.52 -3.44
C LEU A 454 -16.87 -0.65 -4.33
N VAL A 455 -17.62 -1.60 -3.79
CA VAL A 455 -18.13 -2.76 -4.57
C VAL A 455 -19.11 -2.28 -5.64
N GLU A 456 -20.06 -1.44 -5.26
CA GLU A 456 -21.03 -0.83 -6.17
C GLU A 456 -20.35 0.03 -7.24
N TYR A 457 -19.36 0.84 -6.84
CA TYR A 457 -18.54 1.63 -7.74
C TYR A 457 -17.88 0.78 -8.82
N ILE A 458 -17.18 -0.29 -8.43
CA ILE A 458 -16.47 -1.17 -9.37
C ILE A 458 -17.43 -1.92 -10.29
N ASP A 459 -18.55 -2.44 -9.76
CA ASP A 459 -19.56 -3.13 -10.57
C ASP A 459 -20.19 -2.18 -11.61
N ARG A 460 -20.51 -0.95 -11.19
CA ARG A 460 -21.07 0.10 -12.05
C ARG A 460 -20.08 0.55 -13.11
N VAL A 461 -18.83 0.85 -12.77
CA VAL A 461 -17.82 1.27 -13.77
C VAL A 461 -17.54 0.14 -14.77
N HIS A 462 -17.57 -1.12 -14.34
CA HIS A 462 -17.40 -2.26 -15.23
C HIS A 462 -18.54 -2.43 -16.23
N LYS A 463 -19.80 -2.27 -15.79
CA LYS A 463 -20.98 -2.51 -16.63
C LYS A 463 -21.42 -1.29 -17.43
N ASP A 464 -21.47 -0.16 -16.75
CA ASP A 464 -22.14 1.05 -17.20
C ASP A 464 -21.13 2.17 -17.48
N GLY A 465 -19.85 2.01 -17.16
CA GLY A 465 -18.81 3.00 -17.44
C GLY A 465 -18.87 4.25 -16.54
N ILE A 466 -18.45 5.38 -17.10
CA ILE A 466 -18.44 6.69 -16.42
C ILE A 466 -19.88 7.14 -16.16
N LYS A 467 -20.12 7.74 -15.00
CA LYS A 467 -21.37 8.42 -14.68
C LYS A 467 -21.28 9.92 -14.91
N ALA A 468 -22.11 10.42 -15.81
CA ALA A 468 -22.19 11.84 -16.15
C ALA A 468 -23.58 12.32 -16.63
N GLY A 469 -24.54 11.42 -16.85
CA GLY A 469 -25.79 11.71 -17.57
C GLY A 469 -26.90 12.32 -16.72
N ASP A 470 -27.04 11.89 -15.46
CA ASP A 470 -28.06 12.42 -14.53
C ASP A 470 -27.57 13.69 -13.80
N ASP A 471 -26.98 14.63 -14.53
CA ASP A 471 -26.37 15.85 -13.96
C ASP A 471 -27.33 17.04 -14.04
N PRO A 472 -27.97 17.46 -12.94
CA PRO A 472 -28.88 18.60 -12.94
C PRO A 472 -28.13 19.93 -13.04
N CYS A 473 -26.81 19.96 -12.84
CA CYS A 473 -26.04 21.19 -12.76
C CYS A 473 -25.78 21.78 -14.14
N ALA A 474 -26.07 23.07 -14.30
CA ALA A 474 -25.79 23.79 -15.52
C ALA A 474 -24.27 23.85 -15.79
N PRO A 475 -23.81 23.60 -17.03
CA PRO A 475 -22.44 23.87 -17.42
C PRO A 475 -22.12 25.37 -17.34
N PRO A 476 -20.82 25.75 -17.29
CA PRO A 476 -20.44 27.14 -17.37
C PRO A 476 -21.05 27.86 -18.57
N ASP A 477 -21.52 29.10 -18.36
CA ASP A 477 -22.14 29.87 -19.43
C ASP A 477 -21.13 30.11 -20.57
N PRO A 478 -21.45 29.76 -21.83
CA PRO A 478 -20.50 29.89 -22.94
C PRO A 478 -20.13 31.35 -23.26
N ARG A 479 -20.83 32.33 -22.69
CA ARG A 479 -20.51 33.76 -22.80
C ARG A 479 -19.58 34.25 -21.70
N GLU A 480 -19.22 33.39 -20.73
CA GLU A 480 -18.31 33.73 -19.65
C GLU A 480 -16.87 33.86 -20.15
N SER A 481 -16.12 34.80 -19.57
CA SER A 481 -14.71 34.99 -19.94
C SER A 481 -13.81 33.96 -19.27
N VAL A 482 -13.15 33.11 -20.05
CA VAL A 482 -12.18 32.12 -19.51
C VAL A 482 -10.99 32.80 -18.80
N SER A 483 -10.55 33.97 -19.29
CA SER A 483 -9.39 34.69 -18.72
C SER A 483 -9.76 35.75 -17.69
N GLY A 484 -11.00 36.22 -17.70
CA GLY A 484 -11.47 37.30 -16.83
C GLY A 484 -12.31 36.86 -15.62
N CYS A 485 -12.79 35.61 -15.61
CA CYS A 485 -13.59 35.06 -14.52
C CYS A 485 -12.74 34.20 -13.58
N ASP A 486 -12.71 34.57 -12.30
CA ASP A 486 -12.07 33.82 -11.21
C ASP A 486 -13.13 33.14 -10.32
N ALA A 487 -13.67 32.01 -10.81
CA ALA A 487 -14.59 31.18 -10.02
C ALA A 487 -13.93 30.56 -8.77
N TYR A 488 -12.58 30.45 -8.75
CA TYR A 488 -11.83 29.91 -7.62
C TYR A 488 -11.98 30.81 -6.39
N ARG A 489 -11.94 32.13 -6.57
CA ARG A 489 -12.08 33.12 -5.49
C ARG A 489 -13.50 33.68 -5.34
N GLY A 490 -14.52 32.86 -5.61
CA GLY A 490 -15.91 33.25 -5.37
C GLY A 490 -16.56 34.06 -6.50
N GLY A 491 -15.96 34.09 -7.69
CA GLY A 491 -16.58 34.66 -8.89
C GLY A 491 -16.10 36.06 -9.27
N ASP A 492 -14.93 36.49 -8.79
CA ASP A 492 -14.38 37.80 -9.14
C ASP A 492 -14.23 37.94 -10.66
N GLY A 493 -14.81 39.00 -11.23
CA GLY A 493 -14.79 39.25 -12.68
C GLY A 493 -15.71 38.35 -13.52
N CYS A 494 -16.41 37.38 -12.90
CA CYS A 494 -17.39 36.55 -13.58
C CYS A 494 -18.71 37.29 -13.75
N ARG A 495 -19.28 37.26 -14.95
CA ARG A 495 -20.56 37.93 -15.24
C ARG A 495 -21.77 37.04 -14.94
N TYR A 496 -21.61 35.73 -15.03
CA TYR A 496 -22.71 34.77 -15.00
C TYR A 496 -22.56 33.69 -13.92
N TYR A 497 -21.38 33.56 -13.30
CA TYR A 497 -21.15 32.67 -12.16
C TYR A 497 -22.04 33.04 -10.96
N GLY A 498 -22.72 32.06 -10.37
CA GLY A 498 -23.72 32.27 -9.32
C GLY A 498 -25.06 32.83 -9.82
N ILE A 499 -25.25 32.92 -11.15
CA ILE A 499 -26.50 33.40 -11.78
C ILE A 499 -27.05 32.35 -12.76
N THR A 500 -26.25 31.88 -13.73
CA THR A 500 -26.67 30.87 -14.73
C THR A 500 -25.91 29.55 -14.61
N TRP A 501 -24.82 29.53 -13.85
CA TRP A 501 -23.97 28.35 -13.61
C TRP A 501 -23.20 28.51 -12.31
N GLY A 502 -22.64 27.43 -11.76
CA GLY A 502 -21.92 27.45 -10.48
C GLY A 502 -22.80 27.08 -9.28
N PRO A 503 -22.37 27.41 -8.05
CA PRO A 503 -23.17 27.26 -6.83
C PRO A 503 -24.42 28.13 -6.88
N ASP A 504 -25.53 27.65 -6.31
CA ASP A 504 -26.77 28.41 -6.18
C ASP A 504 -26.77 29.24 -4.88
N PRO A 505 -26.69 30.58 -4.95
CA PRO A 505 -26.70 31.43 -3.75
C PRO A 505 -28.02 31.36 -2.97
N SER A 506 -29.12 30.97 -3.64
CA SER A 506 -30.45 30.84 -3.02
C SER A 506 -30.63 29.48 -2.33
N ASN A 507 -29.83 28.47 -2.73
CA ASN A 507 -29.88 27.12 -2.19
C ASN A 507 -28.45 26.62 -1.88
N PRO A 508 -27.85 27.03 -0.74
CA PRO A 508 -26.49 26.63 -0.38
C PRO A 508 -26.30 25.11 -0.39
N GLY A 509 -25.21 24.65 -1.01
CA GLY A 509 -24.91 23.23 -1.22
C GLY A 509 -25.50 22.64 -2.50
N MET A 510 -26.27 23.42 -3.27
CA MET A 510 -26.77 23.04 -4.59
C MET A 510 -26.07 23.84 -5.69
N CYS A 511 -26.12 23.30 -6.90
CA CYS A 511 -25.72 24.00 -8.12
C CYS A 511 -26.92 24.71 -8.74
N ILE A 512 -26.65 25.72 -9.57
CA ILE A 512 -27.65 26.25 -10.48
C ILE A 512 -28.01 25.16 -11.49
N THR A 513 -29.30 24.92 -11.66
CA THR A 513 -29.80 23.82 -12.48
C THR A 513 -29.84 24.16 -13.96
N ASN A 514 -29.80 23.14 -14.81
CA ASN A 514 -29.95 23.24 -16.26
C ASN A 514 -31.13 24.14 -16.68
N GLY A 515 -30.83 25.09 -17.58
CA GLY A 515 -31.82 25.89 -18.29
C GLY A 515 -32.35 25.19 -19.54
N ALA A 516 -33.17 25.91 -20.31
CA ALA A 516 -33.72 25.38 -21.56
C ALA A 516 -32.61 25.00 -22.55
N GLY A 517 -32.60 23.74 -23.00
CA GLY A 517 -31.62 23.22 -23.95
C GLY A 517 -30.30 22.73 -23.34
N GLN A 518 -30.16 22.74 -22.01
CA GLN A 518 -29.01 22.17 -21.30
C GLN A 518 -29.36 20.80 -20.73
N ASN A 519 -28.39 19.88 -20.72
CA ASN A 519 -28.55 18.52 -20.22
C ASN A 519 -27.36 18.07 -19.34
N GLY A 520 -26.86 18.98 -18.49
CA GLY A 520 -25.75 18.73 -17.59
C GLY A 520 -24.39 19.17 -18.14
N ARG A 521 -23.33 18.94 -17.34
CA ARG A 521 -21.96 19.36 -17.67
C ARG A 521 -21.29 18.44 -18.69
N PHE A 522 -21.58 17.14 -18.65
CA PHE A 522 -20.90 16.13 -19.47
C PHE A 522 -21.83 15.00 -19.99
N PRO A 523 -23.01 15.29 -20.54
CA PRO A 523 -23.95 14.25 -20.97
C PRO A 523 -23.34 13.22 -21.93
N ASP A 524 -22.49 13.66 -22.87
CA ASP A 524 -21.85 12.79 -23.87
C ASP A 524 -20.78 11.84 -23.31
N ARG A 525 -20.50 11.90 -22.01
CA ARG A 525 -19.50 11.05 -21.34
C ARG A 525 -20.13 9.97 -20.50
N ASP A 526 -21.45 10.00 -20.31
CA ASP A 526 -22.15 8.94 -19.61
C ASP A 526 -22.07 7.65 -20.41
N GLY A 527 -21.78 6.52 -19.75
CA GLY A 527 -21.65 5.24 -20.46
C GLY A 527 -20.26 4.94 -21.02
N ASP A 528 -19.38 5.94 -21.12
CA ASP A 528 -18.03 5.75 -21.69
C ASP A 528 -17.24 4.74 -20.84
N LEU A 529 -16.76 3.68 -21.48
CA LEU A 529 -15.97 2.65 -20.80
C LEU A 529 -14.56 3.14 -20.47
N LEU A 530 -14.08 2.77 -19.28
CA LEU A 530 -12.73 3.07 -18.82
C LEU A 530 -11.78 1.90 -19.07
N ASN A 531 -10.62 2.22 -19.63
CA ASN A 531 -9.49 1.30 -19.62
C ASN A 531 -8.80 1.39 -18.25
N PRO A 532 -8.81 0.30 -17.44
CA PRO A 532 -8.16 0.33 -16.15
C PRO A 532 -6.65 0.49 -16.31
N GLY A 533 -6.08 1.42 -15.55
CA GLY A 533 -4.66 1.50 -15.29
C GLY A 533 -4.26 0.43 -14.29
N TYR A 534 -3.07 -0.13 -14.47
CA TYR A 534 -2.49 -1.14 -13.60
C TYR A 534 -3.40 -2.37 -13.28
N PRO A 535 -4.10 -2.97 -14.27
CA PRO A 535 -5.01 -4.08 -14.00
C PRO A 535 -4.26 -5.39 -13.74
N SER A 536 -4.79 -6.25 -12.86
CA SER A 536 -4.37 -7.65 -12.79
C SER A 536 -5.02 -8.44 -13.93
N SER A 537 -4.23 -9.05 -14.81
CA SER A 537 -4.77 -9.78 -15.97
C SER A 537 -5.65 -10.96 -15.55
N GLN A 538 -5.31 -11.64 -14.45
CA GLN A 538 -6.11 -12.73 -13.93
C GLN A 538 -7.48 -12.26 -13.43
N VAL A 539 -7.54 -11.08 -12.81
CA VAL A 539 -8.79 -10.46 -12.37
C VAL A 539 -9.63 -10.07 -13.58
N GLU A 540 -9.06 -9.34 -14.55
CA GLU A 540 -9.80 -8.90 -15.74
C GLU A 540 -10.37 -10.08 -16.54
N ASN A 541 -9.56 -11.12 -16.76
CA ASN A 541 -9.97 -12.29 -17.54
C ASN A 541 -11.02 -13.15 -16.83
N ASN A 542 -11.15 -13.05 -15.50
CA ASN A 542 -12.06 -13.87 -14.70
C ASN A 542 -13.10 -13.06 -13.94
N TRP A 543 -13.25 -11.76 -14.20
CA TRP A 543 -14.08 -10.86 -13.38
C TRP A 543 -15.50 -11.39 -13.18
N GLU A 544 -16.19 -11.75 -14.27
CA GLU A 544 -17.55 -12.31 -14.22
C GLU A 544 -17.63 -13.60 -13.40
N ARG A 545 -16.57 -14.42 -13.42
CA ARG A 545 -16.50 -15.67 -12.66
C ARG A 545 -16.20 -15.44 -11.19
N ILE A 546 -15.40 -14.43 -10.87
CA ILE A 546 -15.05 -14.03 -9.50
C ILE A 546 -16.27 -13.40 -8.83
N ARG A 547 -16.86 -12.38 -9.46
CA ARG A 547 -18.00 -11.63 -8.95
C ARG A 547 -19.29 -12.47 -8.98
N GLY A 548 -19.48 -13.27 -10.02
CA GLY A 548 -20.69 -14.07 -10.21
C GLY A 548 -21.95 -13.19 -10.29
N SER A 549 -23.03 -13.60 -9.64
CA SER A 549 -24.30 -12.85 -9.57
C SER A 549 -24.49 -12.04 -8.29
N GLN A 550 -23.54 -12.10 -7.35
CA GLN A 550 -23.71 -11.51 -6.03
C GLN A 550 -23.55 -9.97 -6.08
N PRO A 551 -24.51 -9.19 -5.55
CA PRO A 551 -24.42 -7.72 -5.54
C PRO A 551 -23.50 -7.20 -4.42
N THR A 552 -23.12 -8.06 -3.48
CA THR A 552 -22.22 -7.75 -2.37
C THR A 552 -21.31 -8.94 -2.09
N CYS A 553 -20.14 -8.66 -1.53
CA CYS A 553 -19.25 -9.68 -0.98
C CYS A 553 -19.48 -9.92 0.52
N LEU A 554 -20.35 -9.13 1.17
CA LEU A 554 -20.60 -9.24 2.60
C LEU A 554 -21.26 -10.57 2.93
N SER A 555 -20.80 -11.20 4.00
CA SER A 555 -21.49 -12.35 4.55
C SER A 555 -22.87 -11.92 5.08
N ALA A 556 -23.93 -12.68 4.77
CA ALA A 556 -25.34 -12.29 4.99
C ALA A 556 -25.75 -12.04 6.47
N ASN A 557 -24.81 -12.07 7.42
CA ASN A 557 -25.07 -12.08 8.86
C ASN A 557 -24.22 -11.10 9.69
N LEU A 558 -23.55 -10.11 9.10
CA LEU A 558 -22.87 -9.10 9.92
C LEU A 558 -23.82 -7.94 10.29
N PRO A 559 -24.10 -7.72 11.59
CA PRO A 559 -24.66 -6.44 12.02
C PRO A 559 -23.65 -5.33 11.67
N MET A 560 -24.14 -4.19 11.19
CA MET A 560 -23.29 -3.00 11.06
C MET A 560 -22.57 -2.76 12.40
N PRO A 561 -21.24 -2.52 12.41
CA PRO A 561 -20.52 -2.34 13.65
C PRO A 561 -21.14 -1.18 14.45
N PRO A 562 -21.31 -1.32 15.77
CA PRO A 562 -21.89 -0.26 16.60
C PRO A 562 -20.98 0.97 16.55
N ASN A 563 -21.59 2.17 16.52
CA ASN A 563 -20.91 3.48 16.44
C ASN A 563 -19.94 3.78 17.61
N SER A 564 -19.82 2.90 18.59
CA SER A 564 -18.86 3.03 19.69
C SER A 564 -18.62 1.67 20.36
N ILE A 565 -17.35 1.30 20.57
CA ILE A 565 -16.96 0.20 21.44
C ILE A 565 -15.96 0.74 22.47
N SER A 566 -16.32 0.63 23.75
CA SER A 566 -15.41 0.81 24.87
C SER A 566 -14.47 -0.40 24.98
N VAL A 567 -13.17 -0.21 24.74
CA VAL A 567 -12.16 -1.25 24.93
C VAL A 567 -11.72 -1.26 26.39
N GLN A 568 -11.86 -2.39 27.07
CA GLN A 568 -11.12 -2.64 28.30
C GLN A 568 -9.66 -2.93 27.92
N GLN A 569 -8.75 -2.05 28.31
CA GLN A 569 -7.32 -2.36 28.29
C GLN A 569 -7.06 -3.46 29.32
N THR A 570 -6.51 -4.59 28.86
CA THR A 570 -5.84 -5.55 29.74
C THR A 570 -4.37 -5.14 29.83
N ASN A 571 -3.95 -4.78 31.04
CA ASN A 571 -2.56 -4.45 31.41
C ASN A 571 -1.60 -5.63 31.23
#